data_AF-A0A672SQF3-F1
#
_entry.id   AF-A0A672SQF3-F1
#
_cell.length_a   1.000
_cell.length_b   1.000
_cell.length_c   1.000
_cell.angle_alpha   90.00
_cell.angle_beta   90.00
_cell.angle_gamma   90.00
#
_symmetry.space_group_name_H-M   'P 1'
#
loop_
_entity.id
_entity.type
_entity.pdbx_description
1 polymer ?
#
loop_
_entity_poly.entity_id
_entity_poly.type
_entity_poly.pdbx_seq_one_letter_code
_entity_poly.pdbx_strand_id
1 'polypeptide(L)'
;MAEETILKVLCGNHGSMEYERLLEISYGLKEVSAENSLDKIIRRSDIFTVVQRSESKEVFAQTTVGLCRRSECEELCGNLHLCKYELMTGRCLYFWQGCSYGHQLMSEHNVRILRAHGMMCLSREDLCVMFLQSDSGLLPPVSICTLRREKCCAPEECRSSS
;
A
#
# COMPACT_ATOMS: atom_id res chain seq x y z
N MET A 1 -8.19 8.29 14.71
CA MET A 1 -7.85 7.72 16.03
C MET A 1 -7.87 6.19 16.00
N ALA A 2 -9.03 5.51 16.14
CA ALA A 2 -9.07 4.03 16.09
C ALA A 2 -8.68 3.41 14.72
N GLU A 3 -9.18 3.97 13.62
CA GLU A 3 -8.84 3.54 12.25
C GLU A 3 -7.34 3.65 11.95
N GLU A 4 -6.73 4.80 12.24
CA GLU A 4 -5.29 5.01 12.07
C GLU A 4 -4.44 4.04 12.91
N THR A 5 -4.93 3.66 14.09
CA THR A 5 -4.26 2.70 14.96
C THR A 5 -4.35 1.29 14.41
N ILE A 6 -5.53 0.87 13.93
CA ILE A 6 -5.71 -0.41 13.25
C ILE A 6 -4.83 -0.48 12.01
N LEU A 7 -4.79 0.60 11.21
CA LEU A 7 -3.94 0.69 10.03
C LEU A 7 -2.46 0.52 10.38
N LYS A 8 -1.99 1.20 11.43
CA LYS A 8 -0.62 1.03 11.96
C LYS A 8 -0.33 -0.39 12.41
N VAL A 9 -1.26 -1.04 13.11
CA VAL A 9 -1.11 -2.42 13.54
C VAL A 9 -0.99 -3.35 12.34
N LEU A 10 -1.85 -3.18 11.32
CA LEU A 10 -1.79 -3.99 10.10
C LEU A 10 -0.47 -3.77 9.35
N CYS A 11 -0.06 -2.52 9.10
CA CYS A 11 1.22 -2.21 8.45
C CYS A 11 2.42 -2.81 9.21
N GLY A 12 2.41 -2.73 10.54
CA GLY A 12 3.42 -3.38 11.39
C GLY A 12 3.42 -4.91 11.34
N ASN A 13 2.34 -5.53 10.86
CA ASN A 13 2.17 -6.96 10.64
C ASN A 13 2.10 -7.30 9.14
N HIS A 14 2.92 -6.65 8.32
CA HIS A 14 3.04 -6.90 6.88
C HIS A 14 1.77 -6.62 6.07
N GLY A 15 0.87 -5.79 6.60
CA GLY A 15 -0.33 -5.29 5.95
C GLY A 15 -1.56 -6.17 6.15
N SER A 16 -1.48 -7.25 6.92
CA SER A 16 -2.63 -8.13 7.17
C SER A 16 -2.60 -8.79 8.53
N MET A 17 -3.77 -9.11 9.07
CA MET A 17 -3.89 -9.85 10.32
C MET A 17 -5.21 -10.63 10.36
N GLU A 18 -5.21 -11.76 11.07
CA GLU A 18 -6.42 -12.47 11.46
C GLU A 18 -7.34 -11.59 12.32
N TYR A 19 -8.63 -11.65 12.04
CA TYR A 19 -9.65 -10.81 12.66
C TYR A 19 -9.70 -10.99 14.17
N GLU A 20 -9.64 -12.23 14.66
CA GLU A 20 -9.65 -12.56 16.09
C GLU A 20 -8.47 -11.89 16.80
N ARG A 21 -7.27 -11.98 16.23
CA ARG A 21 -6.06 -11.33 16.78
C ARG A 21 -6.15 -9.81 16.74
N LEU A 22 -6.67 -9.26 15.64
CA LEU A 22 -6.88 -7.82 15.52
C LEU A 22 -7.92 -7.33 16.54
N LEU A 23 -8.96 -8.13 16.79
CA LEU A 23 -10.00 -7.85 17.77
C LEU A 23 -9.44 -7.83 19.20
N GLU A 24 -8.59 -8.80 19.57
CA GLU A 24 -7.89 -8.81 20.87
C GLU A 24 -7.04 -7.56 21.09
N ILE A 25 -6.26 -7.15 20.08
CA ILE A 25 -5.46 -5.92 20.13
C ILE A 25 -6.38 -4.69 20.25
N SER A 26 -7.52 -4.70 19.54
CA SER A 26 -8.47 -3.59 19.53
C SER A 26 -9.15 -3.37 20.89
N TYR A 27 -9.41 -4.42 21.68
CA TYR A 27 -9.98 -4.29 23.03
C TYR A 27 -9.03 -3.57 24.02
N GLY A 28 -7.72 -3.62 23.76
CA GLY A 28 -6.73 -2.84 24.52
C GLY A 28 -6.73 -1.34 24.17
N LEU A 29 -7.42 -0.94 23.09
CA LEU A 29 -7.54 0.46 22.69
C LEU A 29 -8.70 1.10 23.47
N LYS A 30 -8.40 2.18 24.20
CA LYS A 30 -9.35 2.94 25.02
C LYS A 30 -10.60 3.47 24.27
N GLU A 31 -10.66 3.31 22.95
CA GLU A 31 -11.68 3.91 22.08
C GLU A 31 -12.67 2.91 21.48
N VAL A 32 -12.47 1.60 21.67
CA VAL A 32 -13.45 0.58 21.24
C VAL A 32 -14.56 0.50 22.29
N SER A 33 -15.54 1.38 22.16
CA SER A 33 -16.82 1.30 22.90
C SER A 33 -17.79 0.34 22.19
N ALA A 34 -18.88 -0.08 22.86
CA ALA A 34 -19.99 -0.85 22.26
C ALA A 34 -20.55 -0.19 20.97
N GLU A 35 -20.35 1.12 20.82
CA GLU A 35 -20.82 1.91 19.68
C GLU A 35 -19.87 1.87 18.46
N ASN A 36 -18.57 1.64 18.67
CA ASN A 36 -17.48 1.65 17.66
C ASN A 36 -16.75 0.29 17.60
N SER A 37 -17.51 -0.78 17.37
CA SER A 37 -16.96 -2.13 17.17
C SER A 37 -16.02 -2.18 15.97
N LEU A 38 -15.01 -3.06 16.02
CA LEU A 38 -14.04 -3.28 14.94
C LEU A 38 -14.69 -3.45 13.56
N ASP A 39 -15.77 -4.25 13.47
CA ASP A 39 -16.53 -4.44 12.23
C ASP A 39 -17.10 -3.13 11.65
N LYS A 40 -17.53 -2.18 12.50
CA LYS A 40 -18.07 -0.89 12.06
C LYS A 40 -16.97 0.01 11.51
N ILE A 41 -15.79 -0.02 12.14
CA ILE A 41 -14.63 0.74 11.69
C ILE A 41 -14.19 0.22 10.32
N ILE A 42 -14.02 -1.10 10.20
CA ILE A 42 -13.61 -1.74 8.95
C ILE A 42 -14.60 -1.44 7.82
N ARG A 43 -15.92 -1.58 8.06
CA ARG A 43 -16.94 -1.36 7.02
C ARG A 43 -17.05 0.08 6.51
N ARG A 44 -16.63 1.07 7.31
CA ARG A 44 -16.72 2.49 6.95
C ARG A 44 -15.50 2.99 6.18
N SER A 45 -14.44 2.21 6.20
CA SER A 45 -13.14 2.58 5.69
C SER A 45 -12.93 2.00 4.29
N ASP A 46 -12.37 2.80 3.39
CA ASP A 46 -11.98 2.38 2.05
C ASP A 46 -10.55 1.79 2.00
N ILE A 47 -9.86 1.76 3.14
CA ILE A 47 -8.48 1.28 3.25
C ILE A 47 -8.36 -0.12 3.91
N PHE A 48 -9.49 -0.77 4.21
CA PHE A 48 -9.53 -2.11 4.76
C PHE A 48 -10.36 -3.08 3.91
N THR A 49 -9.80 -4.27 3.68
CA THR A 49 -10.47 -5.37 2.99
C THR A 49 -10.56 -6.58 3.91
N VAL A 50 -11.74 -7.19 4.02
CA VAL A 50 -11.93 -8.42 4.81
C VAL A 50 -12.13 -9.60 3.87
N VAL A 51 -11.33 -10.65 4.08
CA VAL A 51 -11.44 -11.91 3.35
C VAL A 51 -11.89 -12.99 4.31
N GLN A 52 -13.07 -13.56 4.06
CA GLN A 52 -13.55 -14.73 4.78
C GLN A 52 -13.15 -16.01 4.04
N ARG A 53 -12.44 -16.89 4.73
CA ARG A 53 -12.18 -18.28 4.33
C ARG A 53 -12.99 -19.21 5.23
N SER A 54 -13.00 -20.51 4.91
CA SER A 54 -13.86 -21.52 5.55
C SER A 54 -13.82 -21.48 7.09
N GLU A 55 -12.64 -21.26 7.67
CA GLU A 55 -12.41 -21.26 9.12
C GLU A 55 -11.61 -20.05 9.61
N SER A 56 -11.28 -19.08 8.75
CA SER A 56 -10.50 -17.90 9.13
C SER A 56 -11.03 -16.62 8.48
N LYS A 57 -10.94 -15.51 9.21
CA LYS A 57 -11.29 -14.17 8.73
C LYS A 57 -10.04 -13.32 8.77
N GLU A 58 -9.57 -12.85 7.61
CA GLU A 58 -8.37 -12.01 7.51
C GLU A 58 -8.76 -10.57 7.15
N VAL A 59 -8.06 -9.61 7.75
CA VAL A 59 -8.21 -8.18 7.49
C VAL A 59 -6.91 -7.68 6.84
N PHE A 60 -7.03 -7.01 5.71
CA PHE A 60 -5.93 -6.44 4.93
C PHE A 60 -6.01 -4.92 4.93
N ALA A 61 -4.85 -4.27 5.04
CA ALA A 61 -4.69 -2.85 4.75
C ALA A 61 -4.47 -2.69 3.24
N GLN A 62 -5.50 -2.25 2.52
CA GLN A 62 -5.49 -2.14 1.07
C GLN A 62 -6.13 -0.82 0.67
N THR A 63 -5.49 -0.06 -0.20
CA THR A 63 -6.00 1.23 -0.67
C THR A 63 -6.20 1.23 -2.17
N THR A 64 -7.05 2.13 -2.66
CA THR A 64 -7.17 2.41 -4.10
C THR A 64 -6.14 3.43 -4.60
N VAL A 65 -5.43 4.10 -3.69
CA VAL A 65 -4.38 5.06 -4.01
C VAL A 65 -3.11 4.31 -4.43
N GLY A 66 -2.61 4.63 -5.61
CA GLY A 66 -1.33 4.12 -6.11
C GLY A 66 -0.30 5.22 -6.34
N LEU A 67 0.78 4.85 -7.03
CA LEU A 67 1.73 5.83 -7.57
C LEU A 67 1.24 6.36 -8.92
N CYS A 68 1.31 7.68 -9.10
CA CYS A 68 1.09 8.28 -10.40
C CYS A 68 2.24 7.90 -11.35
N ARG A 69 1.90 7.36 -12.52
CA ARG A 69 2.86 6.92 -13.54
C ARG A 69 3.00 7.90 -14.70
N ARG A 70 2.37 9.07 -14.61
CA ARG A 70 2.42 10.11 -15.65
C ARG A 70 3.61 11.03 -15.38
N SER A 71 4.40 11.31 -16.41
CA SER A 71 5.50 12.29 -16.36
C SER A 71 4.99 13.73 -16.28
N GLU A 72 3.86 14.00 -16.94
CA GLU A 72 3.13 15.27 -16.86
C GLU A 72 1.75 14.96 -16.31
N CYS A 73 1.49 15.42 -15.08
CA CYS A 73 0.27 15.11 -14.37
C CYS A 73 -0.66 16.33 -14.29
N GLU A 74 -1.96 16.08 -14.41
CA GLU A 74 -3.00 17.09 -14.30
C GLU A 74 -3.30 17.41 -12.81
N GLU A 75 -3.85 18.60 -12.55
CA GLU A 75 -4.15 19.11 -11.21
C GLU A 75 -5.12 18.23 -10.38
N LEU A 76 -5.90 17.36 -11.02
CA LEU A 76 -6.92 16.51 -10.38
C LEU A 76 -6.46 15.06 -10.12
N CYS A 77 -5.15 14.81 -10.06
CA CYS A 77 -4.62 13.48 -9.82
C CYS A 77 -4.97 12.93 -8.43
N GLY A 78 -5.59 11.75 -8.36
CA GLY A 78 -5.89 11.04 -7.11
C GLY A 78 -4.78 10.13 -6.59
N ASN A 79 -3.61 10.10 -7.24
CA ASN A 79 -2.49 9.22 -6.91
C ASN A 79 -1.27 9.99 -6.40
N LEU A 80 -0.41 9.31 -5.64
CA LEU A 80 0.78 9.95 -5.08
C LEU A 80 1.81 10.26 -6.16
N HIS A 81 2.32 11.48 -6.15
CA HIS A 81 3.45 11.92 -6.96
C HIS A 81 4.73 11.57 -6.20
N LEU A 82 5.14 10.32 -6.32
CA LEU A 82 6.31 9.79 -5.64
C LEU A 82 7.03 8.76 -6.51
N CYS A 83 8.36 8.86 -6.53
CA CYS A 83 9.24 7.91 -7.18
C CYS A 83 9.12 6.55 -6.51
N LYS A 84 8.92 5.50 -7.32
CA LYS A 84 8.86 4.11 -6.82
C LYS A 84 10.09 3.75 -5.98
N TYR A 85 11.29 4.11 -6.42
CA TYR A 85 12.51 3.80 -5.69
C TYR A 85 12.61 4.58 -4.38
N GLU A 86 12.14 5.82 -4.36
CA GLU A 86 12.08 6.60 -3.13
C GLU A 86 11.14 5.97 -2.11
N LEU A 87 9.95 5.53 -2.54
CA LEU A 87 9.02 4.82 -1.67
C LEU A 87 9.61 3.50 -1.14
N MET A 88 10.16 2.68 -2.04
CA MET A 88 10.55 1.30 -1.74
C MET A 88 11.85 1.21 -0.93
N THR A 89 12.86 2.00 -1.28
CA THR A 89 14.21 1.90 -0.70
C THR A 89 14.66 3.17 0.02
N GLY A 90 13.89 4.27 -0.08
CA GLY A 90 14.30 5.59 0.41
C GLY A 90 15.49 6.16 -0.35
N ARG A 91 15.84 5.59 -1.52
CA ARG A 91 16.98 6.02 -2.34
C ARG A 91 16.71 5.80 -3.82
N CYS A 92 16.61 6.90 -4.56
CA CYS A 92 16.63 6.86 -6.02
C CYS A 92 18.04 7.12 -6.57
N LEU A 93 18.55 6.21 -7.40
CA LEU A 93 19.85 6.38 -8.07
C LEU A 93 19.88 7.58 -9.04
N TYR A 94 18.70 7.95 -9.56
CA TYR A 94 18.53 9.06 -10.50
C TYR A 94 18.18 10.38 -9.82
N PHE A 95 18.21 10.46 -8.48
CA PHE A 95 17.91 11.69 -7.74
C PHE A 95 18.76 12.87 -8.25
N TRP A 96 20.07 12.64 -8.43
CA TRP A 96 21.01 13.64 -8.93
C TRP A 96 21.02 13.80 -10.46
N GLN A 97 20.41 12.86 -11.19
CA GLN A 97 20.39 12.83 -12.66
C GLN A 97 19.07 13.40 -13.23
N GLY A 98 18.22 13.99 -12.39
CA GLY A 98 16.94 14.54 -12.82
C GLY A 98 15.88 13.46 -13.03
N CYS A 99 15.63 12.63 -12.00
CA CYS A 99 14.47 11.74 -12.01
C CYS A 99 13.19 12.54 -12.32
N SER A 100 12.38 12.02 -13.23
CA SER A 100 11.12 12.64 -13.65
C SER A 100 9.98 12.52 -12.63
N TYR A 101 10.20 11.80 -11.52
CA TYR A 101 9.20 11.58 -10.47
C TYR A 101 9.54 12.35 -9.19
N GLY A 102 8.50 12.68 -8.40
CA GLY A 102 8.66 13.38 -7.12
C GLY A 102 9.41 12.55 -6.08
N HIS A 103 10.19 13.21 -5.22
CA HIS A 103 10.90 12.55 -4.10
C HIS A 103 10.43 13.00 -2.71
N GLN A 104 9.48 13.93 -2.65
CA GLN A 104 8.96 14.45 -1.40
C GLN A 104 7.65 13.75 -1.06
N LEU A 105 7.69 12.80 -0.11
CA LEU A 105 6.50 12.11 0.36
C LEU A 105 5.45 13.10 0.90
N MET A 106 5.88 14.10 1.67
CA MET A 106 5.01 15.12 2.27
C MET A 106 4.92 16.40 1.42
N SER A 107 4.86 16.27 0.10
CA SER A 107 4.51 17.39 -0.78
C SER A 107 3.06 17.82 -0.55
N GLU A 108 2.70 19.06 -0.88
CA GLU A 108 1.34 19.57 -0.72
C GLU A 108 0.29 18.66 -1.39
N HIS A 109 0.59 18.19 -2.61
CA HIS A 109 -0.25 17.24 -3.34
C HIS A 109 -0.46 15.92 -2.58
N ASN A 110 0.64 15.29 -2.16
CA ASN A 110 0.58 13.99 -1.49
C ASN A 110 -0.10 14.10 -0.12
N VAL A 111 0.12 15.18 0.63
CA VAL A 111 -0.56 15.42 1.91
C VAL A 111 -2.07 15.50 1.74
N ARG A 112 -2.57 16.14 0.68
CA ARG A 112 -4.02 16.19 0.38
C ARG A 112 -4.59 14.79 0.18
N ILE A 113 -3.91 13.94 -0.60
CA ILE A 113 -4.34 12.56 -0.87
C ILE A 113 -4.26 11.70 0.39
N LEU A 114 -3.12 11.71 1.09
CA LEU A 114 -2.93 10.95 2.33
C LEU A 114 -3.98 11.32 3.38
N ARG A 115 -4.33 12.60 3.49
CA ARG A 115 -5.39 13.06 4.41
C ARG A 115 -6.77 12.59 3.97
N ALA A 116 -7.08 12.65 2.68
CA ALA A 116 -8.39 12.23 2.17
C ALA A 116 -8.69 10.75 2.45
N HIS A 117 -7.66 9.91 2.47
CA HIS A 117 -7.78 8.47 2.71
C HIS A 117 -7.34 8.03 4.13
N GLY A 118 -7.14 8.96 5.07
CA GLY A 118 -6.79 8.61 6.46
C GLY A 118 -5.39 7.99 6.66
N MET A 119 -4.47 8.18 5.70
CA MET A 119 -3.13 7.56 5.67
C MET A 119 -2.02 8.49 6.21
N MET A 120 -2.37 9.65 6.78
CA MET A 120 -1.40 10.65 7.27
C MET A 120 -0.48 10.15 8.38
N CYS A 121 -0.90 9.14 9.14
CA CYS A 121 -0.10 8.59 10.23
C CYS A 121 1.02 7.65 9.74
N LEU A 122 0.97 7.20 8.48
CA LEU A 122 1.86 6.18 7.94
C LEU A 122 3.25 6.70 7.64
N SER A 123 4.26 5.91 8.00
CA SER A 123 5.63 6.17 7.55
C SER A 123 5.81 5.74 6.09
N ARG A 124 6.98 6.02 5.52
CA ARG A 124 7.35 5.49 4.20
C ARG A 124 7.27 3.97 4.16
N GLU A 125 7.77 3.31 5.20
CA GLU A 125 7.79 1.85 5.32
C GLU A 125 6.36 1.28 5.37
N ASP A 126 5.47 1.92 6.13
CA ASP A 126 4.07 1.51 6.20
C ASP A 126 3.36 1.67 4.85
N LEU A 127 3.60 2.78 4.15
CA LEU A 127 3.06 3.02 2.81
C LEU A 127 3.60 2.01 1.80
N CYS A 128 4.87 1.62 1.92
CA CYS A 128 5.48 0.58 1.10
C CYS A 128 4.76 -0.76 1.30
N VAL A 129 4.52 -1.17 2.55
CA VAL A 129 3.75 -2.39 2.86
C VAL A 129 2.35 -2.34 2.23
N MET A 130 1.64 -1.23 2.41
CA MET A 130 0.28 -1.09 1.93
C MET A 130 0.20 -1.06 0.39
N PHE A 131 1.12 -0.35 -0.27
CA PHE A 131 1.12 -0.27 -1.73
C PHE A 131 1.60 -1.56 -2.38
N LEU A 132 2.47 -2.35 -1.76
CA LEU A 132 2.85 -3.67 -2.29
C LEU A 132 1.66 -4.63 -2.39
N GLN A 133 0.67 -4.49 -1.50
CA GLN A 133 -0.58 -5.26 -1.56
C GLN A 133 -1.60 -4.69 -2.55
N SER A 134 -1.47 -3.41 -2.92
CA SER A 134 -2.50 -2.65 -3.64
C SER A 134 -2.13 -2.31 -5.09
N ASP A 135 -0.84 -2.09 -5.39
CA ASP A 135 -0.32 -1.62 -6.68
C ASP A 135 0.59 -2.68 -7.32
N SER A 136 0.05 -3.44 -8.27
CA SER A 136 0.77 -4.47 -9.01
C SER A 136 1.97 -3.94 -9.81
N GLY A 137 2.03 -2.64 -10.11
CA GLY A 137 3.19 -2.03 -10.78
C GLY A 137 4.42 -1.90 -9.87
N LEU A 138 4.25 -2.10 -8.56
CA LEU A 138 5.36 -2.18 -7.63
C LEU A 138 6.04 -3.55 -7.67
N LEU A 139 5.31 -4.59 -8.03
CA LEU A 139 5.81 -5.96 -8.09
C LEU A 139 6.79 -6.14 -9.26
N PRO A 140 7.71 -7.13 -9.16
CA PRO A 140 8.55 -7.51 -10.29
C PRO A 140 7.69 -7.90 -11.50
N PRO A 141 8.11 -7.58 -12.73
CA PRO A 141 7.39 -7.97 -13.92
C PRO A 141 7.27 -9.51 -13.96
N VAL A 142 6.04 -10.00 -14.05
CA VAL A 142 5.77 -11.43 -14.25
C VAL A 142 6.11 -11.75 -15.70
N SER A 143 7.09 -12.62 -15.93
CA SER A 143 7.48 -12.99 -17.29
C SER A 143 6.38 -13.83 -17.95
N ILE A 144 6.07 -13.54 -19.22
CA ILE A 144 5.07 -14.28 -20.02
C ILE A 144 5.33 -15.80 -20.02
N CYS A 145 6.60 -16.20 -19.95
CA CYS A 145 6.99 -17.61 -19.91
C CYS A 145 6.43 -18.36 -18.68
N THR A 146 6.34 -17.71 -17.52
CA THR A 146 5.79 -18.34 -16.30
C THR A 146 4.28 -18.58 -16.38
N LEU A 147 3.54 -17.76 -17.14
CA LEU A 147 2.09 -17.89 -17.30
C LEU A 147 1.68 -18.97 -18.31
N ARG A 148 2.54 -19.29 -19.29
CA ARG A 148 2.23 -20.28 -20.36
C ARG A 148 2.70 -21.71 -20.09
N ARG A 149 3.39 -22.00 -18.98
CA ARG A 149 4.05 -23.31 -18.73
C ARG A 149 4.92 -23.81 -19.90
N GLU A 150 5.41 -22.90 -20.75
CA GLU A 150 6.34 -23.22 -21.81
C GLU A 150 7.76 -23.13 -21.26
N LYS A 151 8.62 -24.11 -21.58
CA LYS A 151 10.03 -24.11 -21.16
C LYS A 151 10.71 -22.86 -21.70
N CYS A 152 11.27 -22.03 -20.83
CA CYS A 152 12.10 -20.91 -21.23
C CYS A 152 13.29 -21.41 -22.07
N CYS A 153 13.49 -20.82 -23.25
CA CYS A 153 14.82 -20.74 -23.86
C CYS A 153 15.75 -19.94 -22.94
N ALA A 154 17.05 -20.18 -23.09
CA ALA A 154 18.13 -19.92 -22.13
C ALA A 154 18.10 -18.57 -21.35
N PRO A 155 18.68 -18.53 -20.13
CA PRO A 155 18.59 -17.41 -19.18
C PRO A 155 19.18 -16.06 -19.63
N GLU A 156 19.79 -15.96 -20.81
CA GLU A 156 20.44 -14.74 -21.29
C GLU A 156 19.49 -13.76 -22.01
N GLU A 157 18.32 -14.21 -22.48
CA GLU A 157 17.39 -13.37 -23.26
C GLU A 157 16.33 -12.65 -22.41
N CYS A 158 16.23 -12.94 -21.11
CA CYS A 158 15.29 -12.28 -20.19
C CYS A 158 15.89 -11.03 -19.52
N ARG A 159 16.73 -10.26 -20.23
CA ARG A 159 16.98 -8.87 -19.84
C ARG A 159 15.89 -8.02 -20.46
N SER A 160 14.88 -7.71 -19.65
CA SER A 160 13.92 -6.65 -19.93
C SER A 160 14.70 -5.41 -20.34
N SER A 161 14.60 -5.04 -21.62
CA SER A 161 15.08 -3.75 -22.10
C SER A 161 14.25 -2.68 -21.40
N SER A 162 14.91 -1.91 -20.54
CA SER A 162 14.47 -0.63 -20.00
C SER A 162 15.68 0.30 -20.03
#